data_AF-A0A2D0LBD4-F1
#
_entry.id   AF-A0A2D0LBD4-F1
#
_cell.length_a   1.000
_cell.length_b   1.000
_cell.length_c   1.000
_cell.angle_alpha   90.00
_cell.angle_beta   90.00
_cell.angle_gamma   90.00
#
_symmetry.space_group_name_H-M   'P 1'
#
loop_
_entity.id
_entity.type
_entity.pdbx_description
1 polymer ?
#
loop_
_entity_poly.entity_id
_entity_poly.type
_entity_poly.pdbx_seq_one_letter_code
_entity_poly.pdbx_strand_id
1 'polypeptide(L)'
;MSDKITGNAALLRDATLLDELAEKYDSSEVASVLVSRAINNSLPNANTTPEDVASFSRVANAFRTGEVNIEETVEQAEQDAAQVVEQMIADATNESEKQ
;
A
#
# COMPACT_ATOMS: atom_id res chain seq x y z
N MET A 1 -15.81 -25.55 6.60
CA MET A 1 -14.98 -24.33 6.68
C MET A 1 -15.92 -23.19 6.36
N SER A 2 -16.33 -22.41 7.37
CA SER A 2 -17.13 -21.22 7.12
C SER A 2 -16.17 -20.15 6.61
N ASP A 3 -16.13 -19.96 5.29
CA ASP A 3 -15.55 -18.77 4.68
C ASP A 3 -16.26 -17.59 5.32
N LYS A 4 -15.57 -16.94 6.25
CA LYS A 4 -16.04 -15.75 6.92
C LYS A 4 -15.94 -14.65 5.88
N ILE A 5 -16.95 -14.55 5.02
CA ILE A 5 -17.09 -13.43 4.09
C ILE A 5 -17.25 -12.21 5.00
N THR A 6 -16.15 -11.49 5.21
CA THR A 6 -16.13 -10.22 5.90
C THR A 6 -16.95 -9.28 5.01
N GLY A 7 -18.19 -9.01 5.41
CA GLY A 7 -19.24 -8.50 4.54
C GLY A 7 -18.94 -7.14 3.92
N ASN A 8 -19.85 -6.65 3.06
CA ASN A 8 -19.74 -5.41 2.28
C ASN A 8 -19.24 -4.16 3.06
N ALA A 9 -19.35 -4.13 4.39
CA ALA A 9 -18.80 -3.07 5.23
C ALA A 9 -17.24 -3.01 5.23
N ALA A 10 -16.56 -4.15 5.18
CA ALA A 10 -15.09 -4.19 5.05
C ALA A 10 -14.66 -3.63 3.68
N LEU A 11 -15.36 -4.05 2.61
CA LEU A 11 -15.14 -3.50 1.27
C LEU A 11 -15.34 -1.99 1.20
N LEU A 12 -16.36 -1.46 1.89
CA LEU A 12 -16.59 -0.01 1.95
C LEU A 12 -15.47 0.71 2.69
N ARG A 13 -15.03 0.18 3.84
CA ARG A 13 -13.89 0.74 4.59
C ARG A 13 -12.61 0.76 3.75
N ASP A 14 -12.33 -0.33 3.06
CA ASP A 14 -11.10 -0.45 2.27
C ASP A 14 -11.14 0.44 1.02
N ALA A 15 -12.32 0.67 0.43
CA ALA A 15 -12.50 1.68 -0.61
C ALA A 15 -12.29 3.11 -0.07
N THR A 16 -12.82 3.41 1.12
CA THR A 16 -12.58 4.71 1.78
C THR A 16 -11.10 4.93 2.06
N LEU A 17 -10.37 3.92 2.53
CA LEU A 17 -8.93 4.00 2.74
C LEU A 17 -8.16 4.28 1.44
N LEU A 18 -8.58 3.71 0.31
CA LEU A 18 -7.97 4.02 -0.99
C LEU A 18 -8.17 5.49 -1.37
N ASP A 19 -9.37 6.03 -1.17
CA ASP A 19 -9.67 7.45 -1.43
C ASP A 19 -8.88 8.36 -0.48
N GLU A 20 -8.80 8.01 0.81
CA GLU A 20 -8.02 8.75 1.82
C GLU A 20 -6.52 8.74 1.48
N LEU A 21 -5.97 7.63 0.97
CA LEU A 21 -4.59 7.58 0.51
C LEU A 21 -4.36 8.44 -0.73
N ALA A 22 -5.31 8.43 -1.67
CA ALA A 22 -5.21 9.27 -2.86
C ALA A 22 -5.22 10.76 -2.50
N GLU A 23 -6.01 11.16 -1.50
CA GLU A 23 -6.01 12.52 -0.95
C GLU A 23 -4.73 12.82 -0.17
N LYS A 24 -4.30 11.93 0.74
CA LYS A 24 -3.10 12.11 1.57
C LYS A 24 -1.84 12.36 0.75
N TYR A 25 -1.68 11.65 -0.37
CA TYR A 25 -0.50 11.75 -1.23
C TYR A 25 -0.73 12.62 -2.47
N ASP A 26 -1.88 13.29 -2.59
CA ASP A 26 -2.30 14.04 -3.79
C ASP A 26 -2.13 13.22 -5.09
N SER A 27 -2.26 11.89 -5.03
CA SER A 27 -1.95 10.98 -6.13
C SER A 27 -2.67 9.64 -6.00
N SER A 28 -3.60 9.39 -6.93
CA SER A 28 -4.27 8.09 -7.07
C SER A 28 -3.33 6.97 -7.52
N GLU A 29 -2.23 7.31 -8.20
CA GLU A 29 -1.21 6.35 -8.62
C GLU A 29 -0.45 5.82 -7.40
N VAL A 30 -0.03 6.70 -6.49
CA VAL A 30 0.65 6.31 -5.25
C VAL A 30 -0.26 5.44 -4.39
N ALA A 31 -1.53 5.83 -4.25
CA ALA A 31 -2.52 5.04 -3.52
C ALA A 31 -2.69 3.63 -4.12
N SER A 32 -2.79 3.52 -5.45
CA SER A 32 -2.92 2.23 -6.15
C SER A 32 -1.69 1.34 -5.99
N VAL A 33 -0.49 1.93 -5.98
CA VAL A 33 0.76 1.21 -5.69
C VAL A 33 0.78 0.67 -4.27
N LEU A 34 0.46 1.49 -3.27
CA LEU A 34 0.45 1.07 -1.86
C LEU A 34 -0.56 -0.04 -1.61
N VAL A 35 -1.76 0.06 -2.19
CA VAL A 35 -2.80 -0.96 -2.05
C VAL A 35 -2.45 -2.25 -2.78
N SER A 36 -1.91 -2.20 -3.99
CA SER A 36 -1.46 -3.41 -4.69
C SER A 36 -0.32 -4.12 -3.94
N ARG A 37 0.59 -3.35 -3.33
CA ARG A 37 1.63 -3.87 -2.44
C ARG A 37 1.02 -4.54 -1.20
N ALA A 38 0.05 -3.90 -0.54
CA ALA A 38 -0.63 -4.46 0.63
C ALA A 38 -1.33 -5.79 0.31
N ILE A 39 -2.01 -5.85 -0.84
CA ILE A 39 -2.66 -7.07 -1.34
C ILE A 39 -1.63 -8.16 -1.58
N ASN A 40 -0.53 -7.87 -2.28
CA ASN A 40 0.49 -8.87 -2.59
C ASN A 40 1.26 -9.33 -1.34
N ASN A 41 1.48 -8.46 -0.35
CA ASN A 41 2.11 -8.85 0.91
C ASN A 41 1.22 -9.83 1.69
N SER A 42 -0.09 -9.58 1.69
CA SER A 42 -1.06 -10.39 2.42
C SER A 42 -1.43 -11.67 1.67
N LEU A 43 -1.44 -11.59 0.34
CA LEU A 43 -1.77 -12.68 -0.59
C LEU A 43 -0.65 -12.79 -1.64
N PRO A 44 0.45 -13.51 -1.34
CA PRO A 44 1.64 -13.57 -2.21
C PRO A 44 1.37 -14.10 -3.63
N ASN A 45 0.27 -14.84 -3.82
CA ASN A 45 -0.14 -15.38 -5.12
C ASN A 45 -1.17 -14.51 -5.85
N ALA A 46 -1.56 -13.36 -5.30
CA ALA A 46 -2.55 -12.47 -5.90
C ALA A 46 -2.03 -11.76 -7.15
N ASN A 47 -0.71 -11.53 -7.25
CA ASN A 47 -0.05 -10.85 -8.38
C ASN A 47 -0.78 -9.59 -8.85
N THR A 48 -1.32 -8.83 -7.90
CA THR A 48 -2.14 -7.65 -8.15
C THR A 48 -1.27 -6.49 -8.60
N THR A 49 -1.68 -5.82 -9.68
CA THR A 49 -1.01 -4.61 -10.17
C THR A 49 -1.72 -3.34 -9.69
N PRO A 50 -1.04 -2.17 -9.70
CA PRO A 50 -1.71 -0.90 -9.41
C PRO A 50 -2.89 -0.61 -10.35
N GLU A 51 -2.79 -1.04 -11.61
CA GLU A 51 -3.86 -0.91 -12.62
C GLU A 51 -5.09 -1.74 -12.27
N ASP A 52 -4.90 -2.90 -11.64
CA ASP A 52 -5.99 -3.72 -11.14
C ASP A 52 -6.69 -3.08 -9.94
N VAL A 53 -5.97 -2.31 -9.10
CA VAL A 53 -6.54 -1.56 -7.97
C VAL A 53 -7.42 -0.41 -8.46
N ALA A 54 -6.99 0.30 -9.51
CA ALA A 54 -7.79 1.35 -10.14
C ALA A 54 -9.17 0.83 -10.60
N SER A 55 -9.29 -0.48 -10.85
CA SER A 55 -10.57 -1.17 -11.01
C SER A 55 -10.93 -1.96 -9.76
N PHE A 56 -11.42 -1.29 -8.71
CA PHE A 56 -11.77 -1.87 -7.39
C PHE A 56 -12.49 -3.24 -7.46
N SER A 57 -13.32 -3.46 -8.47
CA SER A 57 -13.99 -4.75 -8.74
C SER A 57 -13.06 -5.96 -8.83
N ARG A 58 -11.82 -5.78 -9.31
CA ARG A 58 -10.82 -6.85 -9.47
C ARG A 58 -10.15 -7.22 -8.14
N VAL A 59 -9.98 -6.24 -7.26
CA VAL A 59 -9.33 -6.41 -5.95
C VAL A 59 -10.32 -6.65 -4.81
N ALA A 60 -11.63 -6.47 -5.05
CA ALA A 60 -12.69 -6.75 -4.09
C ALA A 60 -12.66 -8.19 -3.53
N ASN A 61 -12.15 -9.16 -4.28
CA ASN A 61 -11.97 -10.52 -3.77
C ASN A 61 -10.84 -10.63 -2.74
N ALA A 62 -9.74 -9.89 -2.93
CA ALA A 62 -8.65 -9.83 -1.96
C ALA A 62 -9.12 -9.16 -0.65
N PHE A 63 -9.93 -8.11 -0.73
CA PHE A 63 -10.50 -7.47 0.45
C PHE A 63 -11.54 -8.35 1.17
N ARG A 64 -12.28 -9.19 0.43
CA ARG A 64 -13.26 -10.10 1.03
C ARG A 64 -12.66 -11.16 1.96
N THR A 65 -11.40 -11.53 1.76
CA THR A 65 -10.73 -12.48 2.66
C THR A 65 -10.41 -11.84 4.02
N GLY A 66 -10.44 -10.51 4.12
CA GLY A 66 -10.19 -9.76 5.35
C GLY A 66 -8.73 -9.79 5.81
N GLU A 67 -7.82 -10.30 4.99
CA GLU A 67 -6.40 -10.50 5.34
C GLU A 67 -5.50 -9.34 4.91
N VAL A 68 -6.04 -8.34 4.18
CA VAL A 68 -5.25 -7.23 3.64
C VAL A 68 -5.10 -6.10 4.67
N ASN A 69 -3.87 -5.86 5.15
CA ASN A 69 -3.54 -4.74 6.04
C ASN A 69 -2.91 -3.58 5.27
N ILE A 70 -3.73 -2.62 4.83
CA ILE A 70 -3.26 -1.43 4.10
C ILE A 70 -2.46 -0.51 5.01
N GLU A 71 -2.93 -0.27 6.24
CA GLU A 71 -2.32 0.68 7.19
C GLU A 71 -0.86 0.32 7.49
N GLU A 72 -0.59 -0.95 7.80
CA GLU A 72 0.78 -1.43 8.04
C GLU A 72 1.69 -1.27 6.83
N THR A 73 1.15 -1.48 5.62
CA THR A 73 1.94 -1.29 4.38
C THR A 73 2.30 0.18 4.16
N VAL A 74 1.41 1.11 4.55
CA VAL A 74 1.65 2.55 4.48
C VAL A 74 2.72 2.95 5.49
N GLU A 75 2.62 2.49 6.74
CA GLU A 75 3.63 2.75 7.77
C GLU A 75 5.01 2.25 7.36
N GLN A 76 5.10 1.03 6.82
CA GLN A 76 6.34 0.47 6.31
C GLN A 76 6.91 1.30 5.15
N ALA A 77 6.07 1.73 4.21
CA ALA A 77 6.52 2.56 3.09
C ALA A 77 7.08 3.92 3.56
N GLU A 78 6.47 4.53 4.58
CA GLU A 78 6.97 5.79 5.16
C GLU A 78 8.30 5.57 5.89
N GLN A 79 8.46 4.46 6.61
CA GLN A 79 9.72 4.09 7.25
C GLN A 79 10.84 3.82 6.25
N ASP A 80 10.55 3.04 5.19
CA ASP A 80 11.49 2.76 4.10
C ASP A 80 11.97 4.07 3.46
N ALA A 81 11.03 4.99 3.17
CA ALA A 81 11.34 6.29 2.59
C ALA A 81 12.24 7.14 3.50
N ALA A 82 11.95 7.16 4.81
CA ALA A 82 12.76 7.88 5.78
C ALA A 82 14.20 7.35 5.86
N GLN A 83 14.37 6.02 5.85
CA GLN A 83 15.69 5.39 5.83
C GLN A 83 16.49 5.73 4.56
N VAL A 84 15.83 5.72 3.40
CA VAL A 84 16.48 6.10 2.13
C VAL A 84 16.93 7.56 2.18
N VAL A 85 16.10 8.47 2.69
CA VAL A 85 16.47 9.88 2.82
C VAL A 85 17.64 10.07 3.80
N GLU A 86 17.63 9.38 4.94
CA GLU A 86 18.73 9.42 5.90
C GLU A 86 20.05 8.95 5.27
N GLN A 87 20.00 7.84 4.50
CA GLN A 87 21.15 7.33 3.79
C GLN A 87 21.68 8.32 2.73
N MET A 88 20.79 8.95 1.95
CA MET A 88 21.18 9.95 0.96
C MET A 88 21.86 11.17 1.59
N ILE A 89 21.39 11.61 2.76
CA ILE A 89 22.02 12.72 3.50
C ILE A 89 23.40 12.31 4.03
N ALA A 90 23.52 11.10 4.57
CA ALA A 90 24.79 10.58 5.07
C ALA A 90 25.82 10.47 3.94
N ASP A 91 25.42 9.95 2.78
CA ASP A 91 26.29 9.83 1.61
C ASP A 91 26.74 11.20 1.08
N ALA A 92 25.82 12.17 0.97
CA ALA A 92 26.15 13.53 0.56
C ALA A 92 27.10 14.25 1.52
N THR A 93 26.97 13.99 2.82
CA THR A 93 27.87 14.56 3.84
C THR A 93 29.27 13.93 3.76
N ASN A 94 29.34 12.61 3.61
CA ASN A 94 30.60 11.88 3.42
C ASN A 94 31.34 12.26 2.13
N GLU A 95 30.62 12.60 1.06
CA GLU A 95 31.22 13.11 -0.18
C GLU A 95 31.75 14.54 -0.03
N SER A 96 31.07 15.38 0.76
CA SER A 96 31.47 16.77 1.03
C SER A 96 32.72 16.86 1.91
N GLU A 97 32.96 15.89 2.79
CA GLU A 97 34.16 15.82 3.66
C GLU A 97 35.41 15.28 2.95
N LYS A 98 35.26 14.70 1.75
CA LYS A 98 36.36 14.19 0.92
C LYS A 98 36.87 15.18 -0.14
N GLN A 99 36.24 16.34 -0.26
CA GLN A 99 36.66 17.45 -1.14
C GLN A 99 37.47 18.50 -0.39
#